data_AF-A0A6M3L9J3-F1
#
_entry.id   AF-A0A6M3L9J3-F1
#
_cell.length_a   1.000
_cell.length_b   1.000
_cell.length_c   1.000
_cell.angle_alpha   90.00
_cell.angle_beta   90.00
_cell.angle_gamma   90.00
#
_symmetry.space_group_name_H-M   'P 1'
#
loop_
_entity.id
_entity.type
_entity.pdbx_description
1 polymer ?
#
loop_
_entity_poly.entity_id
_entity_poly.type
_entity_poly.pdbx_seq_one_letter_code
_entity_poly.pdbx_strand_id
1 'polypeptide(L)' 'MDDFYKELEVLINKYSKETASNTPDWILAQYMLSCLSAFEAAVQEREVWYGRI' A
#
# COMPACT_ATOMS: atom_id res chain seq x y z
N MET A 1 10.08 -11.37 -3.23
CA MET A 1 9.57 -10.11 -2.65
C MET A 1 9.28 -9.22 -3.84
N ASP A 2 8.10 -8.62 -3.92
CA ASP A 2 7.67 -7.81 -5.06
C ASP A 2 8.63 -6.63 -5.29
N ASP A 3 8.95 -6.32 -6.55
CA ASP A 3 9.80 -5.18 -6.93
C ASP A 3 9.16 -3.87 -6.45
N PHE A 4 7.82 -3.77 -6.52
CA PHE A 4 7.10 -2.60 -6.04
C PHE A 4 7.22 -2.39 -4.53
N TYR A 5 7.20 -3.46 -3.73
CA TYR A 5 7.41 -3.37 -2.28
C TYR A 5 8.77 -2.74 -1.96
N LYS A 6 9.82 -3.20 -2.65
CA LYS A 6 11.18 -2.73 -2.43
C LYS A 6 11.36 -1.28 -2.88
N GLU A 7 10.79 -0.91 -4.02
CA GLU A 7 10.80 0.47 -4.48
C GLU A 7 10.04 1.40 -3.53
N LEU A 8 8.91 0.94 -2.96
CA LEU A 8 8.13 1.70 -1.99
C LEU A 8 8.88 1.89 -0.65
N GLU A 9 9.55 0.85 -0.15
CA GLU A 9 10.43 0.93 1.02
C GLU A 9 11.53 1.99 0.81
N VAL A 10 12.20 1.95 -0.34
CA VAL A 10 13.23 2.93 -0.71
C VAL A 10 12.66 4.35 -0.82
N LEU A 11 11.45 4.49 -1.38
CA LEU A 11 10.79 5.79 -1.53
C LEU A 11 10.43 6.40 -0.17
N ILE A 12 9.88 5.59 0.74
CA ILE A 12 9.55 6.00 2.11
C ILE A 12 10.80 6.52 2.81
N ASN A 13 11.88 5.72 2.80
CA ASN A 13 13.16 6.07 3.40
C ASN A 13 13.75 7.36 2.79
N LYS A 14 13.72 7.48 1.46
CA LYS A 14 14.24 8.65 0.70
C LYS A 14 13.60 9.97 1.16
N TYR A 15 12.34 9.93 1.58
CA TYR A 15 11.60 11.12 2.00
C TYR A 15 11.31 11.15 3.51
N SER A 16 11.89 10.23 4.28
CA SER A 16 11.74 10.10 5.74
C SER A 16 10.26 10.14 6.18
N LYS A 17 9.39 9.43 5.45
CA LYS A 17 7.92 9.46 5.68
C LYS A 17 7.49 8.69 6.92
N GLU A 18 8.31 7.75 7.34
CA GLU A 18 8.19 6.97 8.56
C GLU A 18 8.56 7.75 9.83
N THR A 19 9.30 8.86 9.71
CA THR A 19 9.77 9.66 10.84
C THR A 19 8.62 10.14 11.73
N ALA A 20 7.47 10.50 11.13
CA ALA A 20 6.30 10.93 11.89
C ALA A 20 5.70 9.80 12.76
N SER A 21 5.83 8.55 12.34
CA SER A 21 5.31 7.38 13.07
C SER A 21 6.40 6.62 13.87
N ASN A 22 7.66 7.03 13.76
CA ASN A 22 8.82 6.34 14.34
C ASN A 22 8.82 4.83 14.04
N THR A 23 8.43 4.49 12.81
CA THR A 23 8.24 3.11 12.35
C THR A 23 9.37 2.74 11.39
N PRO A 24 9.88 1.50 11.37
CA PRO A 24 10.76 1.05 10.30
C PRO A 24 10.12 1.17 8.90
N ASP A 25 10.90 1.60 7.91
CA ASP A 25 10.45 1.82 6.52
C ASP A 25 9.67 0.64 5.94
N TRP A 26 10.20 -0.57 6.14
CA TRP A 26 9.65 -1.82 5.62
C TRP A 26 8.28 -2.18 6.22
N ILE A 27 7.98 -1.73 7.45
CA ILE A 27 6.67 -1.90 8.08
C ILE A 27 5.68 -0.92 7.45
N LEU A 28 6.08 0.34 7.26
CA LEU A 28 5.22 1.33 6.63
C LEU A 28 4.92 0.95 5.17
N ALA A 29 5.91 0.46 4.42
CA ALA A 29 5.72 -0.07 3.08
C ALA A 29 4.69 -1.22 3.07
N GLN A 30 4.82 -2.18 4.01
CA GLN A 30 3.89 -3.31 4.12
C GLN A 30 2.47 -2.84 4.43
N TYR A 31 2.31 -1.87 5.33
CA TYR A 31 1.01 -1.29 5.65
C TYR A 31 0.37 -0.62 4.43
N MET A 32 1.13 0.19 3.68
CA MET A 32 0.63 0.87 2.48
C MET A 32 0.19 -0.13 1.40
N LEU A 33 0.91 -1.25 1.23
CA LEU A 33 0.47 -2.33 0.33
C LEU A 33 -0.84 -2.97 0.80
N SER A 34 -0.97 -3.24 2.10
CA SER A 34 -2.21 -3.80 2.64
C SER A 34 -3.40 -2.86 2.43
N CYS A 35 -3.21 -1.55 2.55
CA CYS A 35 -4.23 -0.56 2.19
C CYS A 35 -4.62 -0.61 0.71
N LEU A 36 -3.64 -0.76 -0.19
CA LEU A 36 -3.91 -0.85 -1.62
C LEU A 36 -4.71 -2.10 -1.96
N SER A 37 -4.34 -3.27 -1.42
CA SER A 37 -5.09 -4.52 -1.63
C SER A 37 -6.51 -4.45 -1.07
N ALA A 38 -6.70 -3.83 0.10
CA ALA A 38 -8.03 -3.61 0.66
C ALA A 38 -8.87 -2.69 -0.24
N PHE A 39 -8.25 -1.66 -0.82
CA PHE A 39 -8.91 -0.77 -1.77
C PHE A 39 -9.30 -1.49 -3.06
N GLU A 40 -8.42 -2.33 -3.61
CA GLU A 40 -8.72 -3.14 -4.80
C GLU A 40 -9.91 -4.06 -4.57
N ALA A 41 -9.99 -4.73 -3.42
CA ALA A 41 -11.14 -5.55 -3.04
C ALA A 41 -12.44 -4.72 -2.99
N ALA A 42 -12.40 -3.55 -2.34
CA ALA A 42 -13.56 -2.66 -2.29
C ALA A 42 -13.99 -2.14 -3.68
N VAL A 43 -13.04 -1.90 -4.59
CA VAL A 43 -13.34 -1.53 -5.97
C VAL A 43 -14.02 -2.68 -6.71
N GLN A 44 -13.58 -3.92 -6.54
CA GLN A 44 -14.23 -5.09 -7.13
C GLN A 44 -15.68 -5.24 -6.64
N GLU A 45 -15.91 -5.13 -5.33
CA GLU A 45 -17.25 -5.13 -4.75
C GLU A 45 -18.13 -4.00 -5.33
N ARG A 46 -17.55 -2.81 -5.53
CA ARG A 46 -18.25 -1.69 -6.17
C ARG A 46 -18.64 -2.00 -7.63
N GLU A 47 -17.77 -2.65 -8.40
CA GLU A 47 -18.10 -3.01 -9.78
C GLU A 47 -19.21 -4.08 -9.84
N VAL A 48 -19.25 -5.02 -8.89
CA VAL A 48 -20.37 -5.97 -8.70
C VAL A 48 -21.67 -5.22 -8.38
N TRP A 49 -21.62 -4.22 -7.49
CA TRP A 49 -22.79 -3.39 -7.17
C TRP A 49 -23.34 -2.64 -8.40
N TYR A 50 -22.46 -2.17 -9.30
CA TYR A 50 -22.86 -1.56 -10.57
C TYR A 50 -23.25 -2.56 -11.67
N GLY A 51 -23.11 -3.88 -11.44
CA GLY A 51 -23.43 -4.92 -12.42
C GLY A 51 -22.51 -4.96 -13.63
N ARG A 52 -21.24 -4.54 -13.47
CA ARG A 52 -20.25 -4.49 -14.56
C ARG A 52 -19.38 -5.74 -14.67
N ILE A 53 -19.40 -6.59 -13.65
CA ILE A 53 -18.76 -7.92 -13.55
C ILE A 53 -19.72 -8.87 -12.83
#